data_AF-A0A2A4VL82-F1
#
_entry.id   AF-A0A2A4VL82-F1
#
_cell.length_a   1.000
_cell.length_b   1.000
_cell.length_c   1.000
_cell.angle_alpha   90.00
_cell.angle_beta   90.00
_cell.angle_gamma   90.00
#
_symmetry.space_group_name_H-M   'P 1'
#
loop_
_entity.id
_entity.type
_entity.pdbx_description
1 polymer ?
#
loop_
_entity_poly.entity_id
_entity_poly.type
_entity_poly.pdbx_seq_one_letter_code
_entity_poly.pdbx_strand_id
1 'polypeptide(L)'
;MYRKEGGSVKKFCSTRDMLSYYLDPENKRNVSQLFVHDMSKMPWGKTNDSYFIDAKKAWFVSDSSKIGAMGKTLASFSKKIDAQAFSKEFGGKVLSFEQIKLEDLL
;
A
#
# COMPACT_ATOMS: atom_id res chain seq x y z
N MET A 1 -16.18 7.75 32.75
CA MET A 1 -16.25 7.35 31.33
C MET A 1 -14.82 7.13 30.84
N TYR A 2 -14.48 5.96 30.32
CA TYR A 2 -13.13 5.70 29.80
C TYR A 2 -13.24 5.04 28.42
N ARG A 3 -12.49 5.56 27.45
CA ARG A 3 -12.28 4.94 26.13
C ARG A 3 -10.82 4.51 26.10
N LYS A 4 -10.57 3.20 26.23
CA LYS A 4 -9.24 2.62 26.08
C LYS A 4 -9.13 2.12 24.64
N GLU A 5 -8.61 2.96 23.76
CA GLU A 5 -8.12 2.48 22.46
C GLU A 5 -6.76 1.81 22.69
N GLY A 6 -6.79 0.49 22.85
CA GLY A 6 -5.59 -0.32 22.72
C GLY A 6 -5.16 -0.31 21.26
N GLY A 7 -3.94 0.16 20.99
CA GLY A 7 -3.36 0.14 19.65
C GLY A 7 -3.19 -1.30 19.15
N SER A 8 -4.20 -1.81 18.45
CA SER A 8 -4.16 -3.12 17.81
C SER A 8 -3.51 -3.02 16.44
N VAL A 9 -2.46 -3.82 16.21
CA VAL A 9 -1.81 -3.90 14.90
C VAL A 9 -2.61 -4.83 14.00
N LYS A 10 -3.24 -4.28 12.97
CA LYS A 10 -3.96 -5.06 11.97
C LYS A 10 -3.04 -5.37 10.79
N LYS A 11 -2.79 -6.67 10.55
CA LYS A 11 -2.02 -7.14 9.39
C LYS A 11 -2.97 -7.44 8.24
N PHE A 12 -2.56 -7.11 7.04
CA PHE A 12 -3.32 -7.32 5.83
C PHE A 12 -2.54 -8.21 4.88
N CYS A 13 -3.21 -9.14 4.22
CA CYS A 13 -2.58 -10.03 3.25
C CYS A 13 -2.32 -9.34 1.90
N SER A 14 -2.88 -8.15 1.67
CA SER A 14 -2.61 -7.32 0.49
C SER A 14 -2.68 -5.82 0.81
N THR A 15 -1.92 -5.02 0.07
CA THR A 15 -1.98 -3.55 0.13
C THR A 15 -3.38 -3.03 -0.21
N ARG A 16 -4.09 -3.76 -1.08
CA ARG A 16 -5.47 -3.46 -1.47
C ARG A 16 -6.42 -3.55 -0.28
N ASP A 17 -6.40 -4.65 0.46
CA ASP A 17 -7.27 -4.86 1.63
C ASP A 17 -6.99 -3.81 2.72
N MET A 18 -5.70 -3.48 2.94
CA MET A 18 -5.29 -2.41 3.85
C MET A 18 -5.86 -1.05 3.44
N LEU A 19 -5.77 -0.69 2.16
CA LEU A 19 -6.27 0.59 1.64
C LEU A 19 -7.79 0.64 1.66
N SER A 20 -8.48 -0.43 1.26
CA SER A 20 -9.94 -0.53 1.36
C SER A 20 -10.42 -0.35 2.81
N TYR A 21 -9.73 -0.97 3.77
CA TYR A 21 -10.02 -0.78 5.19
C TYR A 21 -9.77 0.66 5.66
N TYR A 22 -8.71 1.31 5.18
CA TYR A 22 -8.41 2.70 5.55
C TYR A 22 -9.37 3.72 4.93
N LEU A 23 -9.86 3.46 3.71
CA LEU A 23 -10.79 4.37 3.01
C LEU A 23 -12.17 4.39 3.66
N ASP A 24 -12.52 3.38 4.44
CA ASP A 24 -13.73 3.36 5.24
C ASP A 24 -13.68 4.40 6.37
N PRO A 25 -14.63 5.36 6.42
CA PRO A 25 -14.57 6.51 7.34
C PRO A 25 -14.66 6.13 8.82
N GLU A 26 -15.29 5.00 9.16
CA GLU A 26 -15.35 4.51 10.54
C GLU A 26 -13.98 4.00 11.00
N ASN A 27 -13.26 3.33 10.12
CA ASN A 27 -11.93 2.79 10.39
C ASN A 27 -10.83 3.87 10.28
N LYS A 28 -10.96 4.81 9.34
CA LYS A 28 -10.01 5.91 9.11
C LYS A 28 -9.67 6.70 10.37
N ARG A 29 -10.64 6.90 11.28
CA ARG A 29 -10.46 7.62 12.55
C ARG A 29 -9.56 6.89 13.54
N ASN A 30 -9.49 5.57 13.47
CA ASN A 30 -8.72 4.73 14.38
C ASN A 30 -7.33 4.35 13.80
N VAL A 31 -7.07 4.68 12.53
CA VAL A 31 -5.80 4.36 11.87
C VAL A 31 -4.80 5.50 12.04
N SER A 32 -3.91 5.33 13.02
CA SER A 32 -2.82 6.29 13.28
C SER A 32 -1.70 6.21 12.24
N GLN A 33 -1.23 5.01 11.93
CA GLN A 33 -0.11 4.76 11.02
C GLN A 33 -0.41 3.59 10.08
N LEU A 34 0.13 3.67 8.87
CA LEU A 34 0.03 2.64 7.85
C LEU A 34 1.43 2.33 7.34
N PHE A 35 1.74 1.05 7.22
CA PHE A 35 3.06 0.59 6.78
C PHE A 35 2.89 -0.37 5.61
N VAL A 36 3.69 -0.15 4.57
CA VAL A 36 3.73 -1.00 3.37
C VAL A 36 5.16 -1.39 3.05
N HIS A 37 5.35 -2.49 2.34
CA HIS A 37 6.68 -2.94 1.94
C HIS A 37 7.22 -2.10 0.78
N ASP A 38 8.47 -1.67 0.85
CA ASP A 38 9.13 -0.97 -0.25
C ASP A 38 9.61 -1.97 -1.33
N MET A 39 8.91 -2.00 -2.46
CA MET A 39 9.25 -2.88 -3.59
C MET A 39 10.48 -2.42 -4.37
N SER A 40 11.01 -1.21 -4.14
CA SER A 40 12.31 -0.81 -4.73
C SER A 40 13.50 -1.52 -4.09
N LYS A 41 13.35 -1.92 -2.82
CA LYS A 41 14.42 -2.49 -1.99
C LYS A 41 14.46 -4.02 -2.06
N MET A 42 13.46 -4.64 -2.67
CA MET A 42 13.24 -6.07 -2.62
C MET A 42 12.85 -6.61 -4.00
N PRO A 43 13.41 -7.75 -4.42
CA PRO A 43 13.01 -8.38 -5.67
C PRO A 43 11.54 -8.81 -5.61
N TRP A 44 10.82 -8.59 -6.71
CA TRP A 44 9.41 -8.95 -6.85
C TRP A 44 9.20 -10.43 -6.50
N GLY A 45 8.25 -10.71 -5.58
CA GLY A 45 7.93 -12.07 -5.13
C GLY A 45 8.71 -12.57 -3.91
N LYS A 46 9.66 -11.80 -3.37
CA LYS A 46 10.20 -12.06 -2.02
C LYS A 46 9.58 -11.09 -1.02
N THR A 47 8.92 -11.61 0.01
CA THR A 47 8.50 -10.83 1.17
C THR A 47 9.65 -10.82 2.19
N ASN A 48 10.09 -9.62 2.57
CA ASN A 48 11.05 -9.39 3.63
C ASN A 48 10.46 -8.28 4.50
N ASP A 49 10.10 -8.66 5.72
CA ASP A 49 9.52 -7.81 6.74
C ASP A 49 10.48 -6.73 7.29
N SER A 50 11.69 -6.62 6.73
CA SER A 50 12.67 -5.61 7.19
C SER A 50 12.46 -4.22 6.58
N TYR A 51 11.71 -4.09 5.48
CA TYR A 51 11.61 -2.84 4.72
C TYR A 51 10.19 -2.30 4.64
N PHE A 52 9.68 -1.88 5.79
CA PHE A 52 8.42 -1.14 5.88
C PHE A 52 8.63 0.37 5.73
N ILE A 53 7.74 1.01 4.99
CA ILE A 53 7.70 2.47 4.79
C ILE A 53 6.30 3.00 5.12
N ASP A 54 6.22 4.28 5.48
CA ASP A 54 4.94 4.93 5.75
C ASP A 54 4.10 5.00 4.47
N ALA A 55 2.96 4.32 4.48
CA ALA A 55 2.06 4.25 3.33
C ALA A 55 1.54 5.64 2.92
N LYS A 56 1.38 6.57 3.88
CA LYS A 56 0.89 7.93 3.60
C LYS A 56 1.88 8.75 2.77
N LYS A 57 3.18 8.41 2.84
CA LYS A 57 4.25 9.07 2.06
C LYS A 57 4.71 8.24 0.87
N ALA A 58 4.17 7.03 0.72
CA ALA A 58 4.54 6.11 -0.34
C ALA A 58 3.83 6.43 -1.65
N TRP A 59 4.42 5.91 -2.73
CA TRP A 59 3.88 5.94 -4.08
C TRP A 59 3.44 4.54 -4.45
N PHE A 60 2.29 4.44 -5.11
CA PHE A 60 1.66 3.19 -5.46
C PHE A 60 1.52 3.08 -6.96
N VAL A 61 1.73 1.88 -7.50
CA VAL A 61 1.44 1.59 -8.90
C VAL A 61 0.31 0.58 -8.95
N SER A 62 -0.84 1.02 -9.47
CA SER A 62 -2.00 0.16 -9.78
C SER A 62 -1.95 -0.33 -11.23
N ASP A 63 -2.69 -1.39 -11.55
CA ASP A 63 -2.81 -1.95 -12.91
C ASP A 63 -1.48 -2.28 -13.61
N SER A 64 -0.42 -2.58 -12.84
CA SER A 64 0.81 -3.08 -13.43
C SER A 64 0.63 -4.51 -13.92
N SER A 65 1.41 -4.91 -14.93
CA SER A 65 1.45 -6.31 -15.41
C SER A 65 1.96 -7.29 -14.33
N LYS A 66 2.49 -6.78 -13.22
CA LYS A 66 3.00 -7.56 -12.11
C LYS A 66 1.89 -7.81 -11.08
N ILE A 67 1.70 -9.09 -10.77
CA ILE A 67 0.77 -9.57 -9.76
C ILE A 67 1.53 -10.01 -8.51
N GLY A 68 0.96 -9.73 -7.34
CA GLY A 68 1.46 -10.22 -6.07
C GLY A 68 1.04 -11.68 -5.85
N ALA A 69 1.45 -12.25 -4.72
CA ALA A 69 1.13 -13.63 -4.36
C ALA A 69 -0.40 -13.92 -4.29
N MET A 70 -1.22 -12.88 -4.10
CA MET A 70 -2.68 -12.96 -4.05
C MET A 70 -3.38 -12.36 -5.28
N GLY A 71 -2.68 -12.16 -6.40
CA GLY A 71 -3.24 -11.59 -7.62
C GLY A 71 -2.95 -10.10 -7.79
N LYS A 72 -3.90 -9.34 -8.35
CA LYS A 72 -3.75 -7.88 -8.56
C LYS A 72 -3.39 -7.20 -7.24
N THR A 73 -2.25 -6.52 -7.21
CA THR A 73 -1.76 -5.81 -6.02
C THR A 73 -1.27 -4.43 -6.42
N LEU A 74 -1.24 -3.50 -5.46
CA LEU A 74 -0.56 -2.23 -5.64
C LEU A 74 0.90 -2.38 -5.22
N ALA A 75 1.81 -2.12 -6.15
CA ALA A 75 3.22 -2.04 -5.86
C ALA A 75 3.52 -0.72 -5.13
N SER A 76 4.06 -0.79 -3.91
CA SER A 76 4.39 0.37 -3.09
C SER A 76 5.88 0.70 -3.11
N PHE A 77 6.21 1.99 -3.20
CA PHE A 77 7.56 2.52 -3.34
C PHE A 77 7.75 3.72 -2.43
N SER A 78 8.94 3.87 -1.84
CA SER A 78 9.26 5.03 -1.01
C SER A 78 9.43 6.32 -1.81
N LYS A 79 9.86 6.22 -3.07
CA LYS A 79 10.08 7.37 -3.96
C LYS A 79 9.23 7.28 -5.21
N LYS A 80 8.77 8.45 -5.66
CA LYS A 80 8.03 8.60 -6.92
C LYS A 80 8.81 8.08 -8.11
N ILE A 81 10.13 8.30 -8.13
CA ILE A 81 10.98 7.92 -9.26
C ILE A 81 11.04 6.40 -9.44
N ASP A 82 11.04 5.65 -8.35
CA ASP A 82 11.03 4.18 -8.38
C ASP A 82 9.67 3.67 -8.88
N ALA A 83 8.57 4.27 -8.40
CA ALA A 83 7.22 3.96 -8.89
C ALA A 83 7.06 4.27 -10.40
N GLN A 84 7.63 5.39 -10.86
CA GLN A 84 7.63 5.77 -12.28
C GLN A 84 8.47 4.82 -13.13
N ALA A 85 9.64 4.42 -12.66
CA ALA A 85 10.48 3.43 -13.35
C ALA A 85 9.73 2.10 -13.48
N PHE A 86 9.10 1.64 -12.39
CA PHE A 86 8.29 0.43 -12.38
C PHE A 86 7.09 0.51 -13.33
N SER A 87 6.36 1.63 -13.32
CA SER A 87 5.23 1.87 -14.24
C SER A 87 5.67 1.93 -15.71
N LYS A 88 6.88 2.45 -15.99
CA LYS A 88 7.45 2.41 -17.36
C LYS A 88 7.82 1.00 -17.80
N GLU A 89 8.34 0.17 -16.90
CA GLU A 89 8.82 -1.19 -17.22
C GLU A 89 7.68 -2.22 -17.27
N PHE A 90 6.73 -2.14 -16.33
CA PHE A 90 5.65 -3.13 -16.17
C PHE A 90 4.26 -2.59 -16.49
N GLY A 91 4.14 -1.31 -16.86
CA GLY A 91 2.86 -0.64 -17.02
C GLY A 91 2.20 -0.28 -15.70
N GLY A 92 0.99 0.28 -15.79
CA GLY A 92 0.19 0.70 -14.64
C GLY A 92 0.24 2.20 -14.36
N LYS A 93 -0.56 2.64 -13.40
CA LYS A 93 -0.71 4.06 -13.04
C LYS A 93 -0.01 4.37 -11.72
N VAL A 94 0.83 5.40 -11.72
CA VAL A 94 1.47 5.91 -10.50
C VAL A 94 0.51 6.83 -9.77
N LEU A 95 0.18 6.47 -8.53
CA LEU A 95 -0.72 7.17 -7.63
C LEU A 95 0.00 7.48 -6.32
N SER A 96 -0.22 8.67 -5.78
CA SER A 96 0.14 8.95 -4.38
C SER A 96 -0.95 8.41 -3.45
N PHE A 97 -0.63 8.23 -2.17
CA PHE A 97 -1.58 7.76 -1.17
C PHE A 97 -2.91 8.54 -1.15
N GLU A 98 -2.86 9.86 -1.31
CA GLU A 98 -4.05 10.73 -1.30
C GLU A 98 -4.88 10.60 -2.58
N GLN A 99 -4.27 10.15 -3.68
CA GLN A 99 -4.95 9.94 -4.96
C GLN A 99 -5.62 8.57 -5.04
N ILE A 100 -5.27 7.62 -4.17
CA ILE A 100 -5.87 6.30 -4.15
C ILE A 100 -7.32 6.42 -3.73
N LYS A 101 -8.21 6.01 -4.63
CA LYS A 101 -9.64 5.86 -4.35
C LYS A 101 -10.01 4.39 -4.35
N LEU A 102 -11.17 4.08 -3.79
CA LEU A 102 -11.71 2.72 -3.80
C LEU A 102 -11.86 2.18 -5.24
N GLU A 103 -12.10 3.08 -6.18
CA GLU A 103 -12.17 2.81 -7.62
C GLU A 103 -10.86 2.23 -8.19
N ASP A 104 -9.71 2.67 -7.69
CA ASP A 104 -8.39 2.16 -8.09
C ASP A 104 -8.04 0.80 -7.45
N LEU A 105 -8.88 0.32 -6.53
CA LEU A 105 -8.70 -0.93 -5.79
C LEU A 105 -9.61 -2.07 -6.29
N LEU A 106 -10.56 -1.79 -7.20
CA LEU A 106 -11.52 -2.75 -7.76
C LEU A 106 -10.91 -3.53 -8.93
#